data_AF-A0A9D6SVD0-F1
#
_entry.id   AF-A0A9D6SVD0-F1
#
_cell.length_a   1.000
_cell.length_b   1.000
_cell.length_c   1.000
_cell.angle_alpha   90.00
_cell.angle_beta   90.00
_cell.angle_gamma   90.00
#
_symmetry.space_group_name_H-M   'P 1'
#
loop_
_entity.id
_entity.type
_entity.pdbx_description
1 polymer ?
#
loop_
_entity_poly.entity_id
_entity_poly.type
_entity_poly.pdbx_seq_one_letter_code
_entity_poly.pdbx_strand_id
1 'polypeptide(L)'
;MMNWFTSRIKRSWRWWWRHPKKIAIPVTIAVILFIAIGGYLFARFYNYTQDDPRFCQSCHIMEEAWDKWAISEHKDVGCHKCHEQSVLGGARQILDFAFGNFTRVEKHATVQDEFCKQCHESNNPKWVQVAATAGHRVHSEEQNVACTKCHSVSLHRFEPPAPICNVCHAEQEVEVSGMADMHCQTCHQFLAEDASLVPTRKACLDCHQSLTTVAVNWPADAPMQFPCSDCHQPHEQAKPVVECQSCHSVSGLHQAGAHVASQCQTCHQPHSWQVAPRDTCLTCHTSQTDHYPDNACSLCHSFPGE
;
A
#
# COMPACT_ATOMS: atom_id res chain seq x y z
N MET A 1 38.85 -1.77 43.23
CA MET A 1 39.37 -1.71 41.84
C MET A 1 40.11 -0.40 41.51
N MET A 2 39.71 0.76 42.04
CA MET A 2 40.33 2.08 41.76
C MET A 2 41.85 2.18 42.07
N ASN A 3 42.34 1.53 43.13
CA ASN A 3 43.76 1.60 43.54
C ASN A 3 44.73 0.78 42.67
N TRP A 4 44.23 -0.25 41.98
CA TRP A 4 45.07 -1.08 41.11
C TRP A 4 45.39 -0.35 39.80
N PHE A 5 44.39 0.28 39.18
CA PHE A 5 44.55 1.07 37.96
C PHE A 5 45.46 2.29 38.18
N THR A 6 45.26 3.02 39.28
CA THR A 6 46.07 4.21 39.60
C THR A 6 47.53 3.86 39.90
N SER A 7 47.81 2.70 40.51
CA SER A 7 49.19 2.24 40.74
C SER A 7 49.90 1.81 39.46
N ARG A 8 49.20 1.17 38.51
CA ARG A 8 49.71 0.85 37.16
C ARG A 8 50.03 2.12 36.39
N ILE A 9 49.12 3.10 36.36
CA ILE A 9 49.34 4.39 35.68
C ILE A 9 50.56 5.13 36.26
N LYS A 10 50.69 5.20 37.60
CA LYS A 10 51.86 5.80 38.27
C LYS A 10 53.17 5.08 37.95
N ARG A 11 53.14 3.76 37.74
CA ARG A 11 54.32 2.94 37.39
C ARG A 11 54.75 3.18 35.94
N SER A 12 53.80 3.28 35.01
CA SER A 12 54.03 3.65 33.60
C SER A 12 54.62 5.06 33.48
N TRP A 13 54.14 6.01 34.30
CA TRP A 13 54.66 7.38 34.33
C TRP A 13 56.10 7.45 34.87
N ARG A 14 56.43 6.69 35.93
CA ARG A 14 57.81 6.62 36.47
C ARG A 14 58.79 5.96 35.51
N TRP A 15 58.36 5.01 34.68
CA TRP A 15 59.18 4.39 33.64
C TRP A 15 59.57 5.43 32.57
N TRP A 16 58.62 6.26 32.16
CA TRP A 16 58.82 7.35 31.18
C TRP A 16 59.83 8.42 31.63
N TRP A 17 59.93 8.69 32.94
CA TRP A 17 60.91 9.64 33.50
C TRP A 17 62.30 9.03 33.69
N ARG A 18 62.41 7.70 33.81
CA ARG A 18 63.68 6.98 34.04
C ARG A 18 64.43 6.59 32.77
N HIS A 19 63.75 6.54 31.62
CA HIS A 19 64.39 6.20 30.34
C HIS A 19 64.74 7.46 29.53
N PRO A 20 65.88 7.47 28.81
CA PRO A 20 66.27 8.62 28.00
C PRO A 20 65.18 8.91 26.96
N LYS A 21 64.93 10.20 26.69
CA LYS A 21 63.92 10.65 25.71
C LYS A 21 64.07 9.97 24.33
N LYS A 22 65.29 9.54 23.99
CA LYS A 22 65.63 8.75 22.78
C LYS A 22 64.92 7.39 22.69
N ILE A 23 64.43 6.82 23.80
CA ILE A 23 63.74 5.51 23.85
C ILE A 23 62.25 5.70 24.16
N ALA A 24 61.89 6.60 25.07
CA ALA A 24 60.50 6.82 25.45
C ALA A 24 59.64 7.36 24.28
N ILE A 25 60.20 8.25 23.45
CA ILE A 25 59.50 8.83 22.29
C ILE A 25 59.17 7.76 21.22
N PRO A 26 60.13 6.96 20.70
CA PRO A 26 59.82 5.97 19.65
C PRO A 26 58.88 4.87 20.14
N VAL A 27 58.98 4.43 21.39
CA VAL A 27 58.03 3.45 21.97
C VAL A 27 56.61 4.02 22.01
N THR A 28 56.47 5.30 22.34
CA THR A 28 55.16 5.96 22.38
C THR A 28 54.59 6.14 20.99
N ILE A 29 55.41 6.55 20.02
CA ILE A 29 55.01 6.63 18.62
C ILE A 29 54.58 5.24 18.12
N ALA A 30 55.33 4.18 18.45
CA ALA A 30 54.99 2.80 18.08
C ALA A 30 53.65 2.34 18.68
N VAL A 31 53.38 2.66 19.95
CA VAL A 31 52.09 2.35 20.60
C VAL A 31 50.95 3.14 19.96
N ILE A 32 51.14 4.44 19.68
CA ILE A 32 50.13 5.28 19.01
C ILE A 32 49.86 4.74 17.60
N LEU A 33 50.90 4.40 16.85
CA LEU A 33 50.77 3.80 15.52
C LEU A 33 50.06 2.45 15.58
N PHE A 34 50.38 1.60 16.56
CA PHE A 34 49.71 0.32 16.74
C PHE A 34 48.21 0.49 17.03
N ILE A 35 47.85 1.42 17.90
CA ILE A 35 46.44 1.73 18.21
C ILE A 35 45.74 2.32 16.99
N ALA A 36 46.39 3.24 16.27
CA ALA A 36 45.83 3.88 15.08
C ALA A 36 45.61 2.86 13.95
N ILE A 37 46.60 2.02 13.66
CA ILE A 37 46.52 0.96 12.65
C ILE A 37 45.50 -0.09 13.08
N GLY A 38 45.55 -0.55 14.33
CA GLY A 38 44.60 -1.52 14.86
C GLY A 38 43.15 -1.01 14.81
N GLY A 39 42.93 0.24 15.21
CA GLY A 39 41.63 0.90 15.12
C GLY A 39 41.16 1.05 13.67
N TYR A 40 42.04 1.44 12.74
CA TYR A 40 41.72 1.53 11.32
C TYR A 40 41.34 0.17 10.71
N LEU A 41 42.13 -0.88 10.98
CA LEU A 41 41.86 -2.24 10.50
C LEU A 41 40.56 -2.79 11.08
N PHE A 42 40.32 -2.57 12.38
CA PHE A 42 39.08 -2.97 13.03
C PHE A 42 37.87 -2.26 12.42
N ALA A 43 37.92 -0.94 12.23
CA ALA A 43 36.84 -0.19 11.61
C ALA A 43 36.56 -0.66 10.17
N ARG A 44 37.62 -0.93 9.39
CA ARG A 44 37.47 -1.46 8.03
C ARG A 44 36.83 -2.85 8.02
N PHE A 45 37.26 -3.74 8.91
CA PHE A 45 36.69 -5.08 9.04
C PHE A 45 35.23 -5.01 9.49
N TYR A 46 34.93 -4.19 10.50
CA TYR A 46 33.58 -3.97 11.00
C TYR A 46 32.66 -3.48 9.87
N ASN A 47 33.02 -2.40 9.18
CA ASN A 47 32.22 -1.86 8.06
C ASN A 47 32.05 -2.89 6.93
N TYR A 48 33.09 -3.66 6.59
CA TYR A 48 32.96 -4.72 5.59
C TYR A 48 31.96 -5.79 6.01
N THR A 49 31.99 -6.23 7.27
CA THR A 49 31.06 -7.27 7.73
C THR A 49 29.65 -6.76 8.01
N GLN A 50 29.48 -5.48 8.37
CA GLN A 50 28.20 -4.94 8.85
C GLN A 50 27.46 -4.07 7.82
N ASP A 51 28.16 -3.35 6.96
CA ASP A 51 27.55 -2.36 6.07
C ASP A 51 27.76 -2.70 4.58
N ASP A 52 28.69 -3.59 4.25
CA ASP A 52 29.04 -3.93 2.87
C ASP A 52 28.32 -5.22 2.41
N PRO A 53 27.39 -5.14 1.44
CA PRO A 53 26.67 -6.30 0.92
C PRO A 53 27.58 -7.41 0.36
N ARG A 54 28.81 -7.07 -0.06
CA ARG A 54 29.80 -8.03 -0.59
C ARG A 54 30.25 -9.05 0.43
N PHE A 55 30.15 -8.75 1.73
CA PHE A 55 30.42 -9.75 2.76
C PHE A 55 29.40 -10.89 2.70
N CYS A 56 28.12 -10.58 2.57
CA CYS A 56 27.07 -11.58 2.43
C CYS A 56 27.26 -12.40 1.13
N GLN A 57 27.58 -11.72 0.02
CA GLN A 57 27.88 -12.37 -1.27
C GLN A 57 29.09 -13.32 -1.22
N SER A 58 30.05 -13.08 -0.32
CA SER A 58 31.24 -13.94 -0.22
C SER A 58 30.93 -15.39 0.19
N CYS A 59 29.71 -15.64 0.69
CA CYS A 59 29.21 -16.97 0.98
C CYS A 59 28.48 -17.54 -0.25
N HIS A 60 28.87 -18.74 -0.71
CA HIS A 60 28.27 -19.40 -1.88
C HIS A 60 26.74 -19.61 -1.80
N ILE A 61 26.17 -19.63 -0.60
CA ILE A 61 24.75 -19.86 -0.36
C ILE A 61 23.90 -18.59 -0.55
N MET A 62 24.54 -17.43 -0.67
CA MET A 62 23.88 -16.14 -0.84
C MET A 62 23.72 -15.73 -2.29
N GLU A 63 24.18 -16.52 -3.26
CA GLU A 63 24.19 -16.17 -4.69
C GLU A 63 22.78 -15.86 -5.23
N GLU A 64 21.81 -16.75 -5.01
CA GLU A 64 20.42 -16.51 -5.45
C GLU A 64 19.82 -15.26 -4.78
N ALA A 65 20.07 -15.07 -3.48
CA ALA A 65 19.59 -13.91 -2.74
C ALA A 65 20.22 -12.61 -3.22
N TRP A 66 21.50 -12.64 -3.54
CA TRP A 66 22.22 -11.54 -4.14
C TRP A 66 21.65 -11.16 -5.49
N ASP A 67 21.46 -12.13 -6.38
CA ASP A 67 21.00 -11.89 -7.75
C ASP A 67 19.62 -11.22 -7.78
N LYS A 68 18.71 -11.65 -6.90
CA LYS A 68 17.38 -11.04 -6.76
C LYS A 68 17.45 -9.64 -6.16
N TRP A 69 18.30 -9.43 -5.15
CA TRP A 69 18.48 -8.11 -4.55
C TRP A 69 19.11 -7.11 -5.54
N ALA A 70 20.10 -7.53 -6.31
CA ALA A 70 20.86 -6.68 -7.23
C ALA A 70 20.00 -6.06 -8.35
N ILE A 71 18.88 -6.70 -8.70
CA ILE A 71 17.92 -6.20 -9.69
C ILE A 71 16.68 -5.55 -9.07
N SER A 72 16.60 -5.50 -7.73
CA SER A 72 15.46 -4.94 -7.03
C SER A 72 15.56 -3.42 -6.87
N GLU A 73 14.45 -2.78 -6.53
CA GLU A 73 14.40 -1.37 -6.13
C GLU A 73 15.23 -1.07 -4.86
N HIS A 74 15.57 -2.10 -4.07
CA HIS A 74 16.34 -1.99 -2.84
C HIS A 74 17.83 -2.34 -3.01
N LYS A 75 18.33 -2.45 -4.24
CA LYS A 75 19.75 -2.78 -4.55
C LYS A 75 20.78 -1.78 -3.99
N ASP A 76 20.34 -0.59 -3.57
CA ASP A 76 21.19 0.42 -2.93
C ASP A 76 21.06 0.43 -1.40
N VAL A 77 20.25 -0.49 -0.85
CA VAL A 77 20.03 -0.67 0.59
C VAL A 77 20.83 -1.87 1.08
N GLY A 78 21.75 -1.63 2.02
CA GLY A 78 22.59 -2.69 2.59
C GLY A 78 21.79 -3.77 3.32
N CYS A 79 22.25 -5.03 3.26
CA CYS A 79 21.49 -6.19 3.72
C CYS A 79 21.02 -6.08 5.18
N HIS A 80 21.90 -5.60 6.07
CA HIS A 80 21.61 -5.47 7.49
C HIS A 80 20.63 -4.33 7.84
N LYS A 81 20.24 -3.48 6.87
CA LYS A 81 19.13 -2.53 7.08
C LYS A 81 17.78 -3.24 7.24
N CYS A 82 17.68 -4.48 6.77
CA CYS A 82 16.50 -5.33 6.95
C CYS A 82 16.82 -6.60 7.74
N HIS A 83 18.01 -7.18 7.53
CA HIS A 83 18.48 -8.40 8.20
C HIS A 83 19.40 -8.09 9.36
N GLU A 84 18.92 -7.34 10.36
CA GLU A 84 19.73 -7.08 11.54
C GLU A 84 19.87 -8.36 12.38
N GLN A 85 21.13 -8.78 12.58
CA GLN A 85 21.48 -9.91 13.44
C GLN A 85 22.27 -9.44 14.66
N SER A 86 22.13 -10.16 15.78
CA SER A 86 22.97 -9.88 16.95
C SER A 86 24.45 -10.14 16.64
N VAL A 87 25.35 -9.40 17.31
CA VAL A 87 26.81 -9.60 17.18
C VAL A 87 27.22 -11.05 17.45
N LEU A 88 26.59 -11.71 18.42
CA LEU A 88 26.83 -13.11 18.73
C LEU A 88 26.32 -14.05 17.61
N GLY A 89 25.19 -13.72 16.99
CA GLY A 89 24.67 -14.41 15.82
C GLY A 89 25.63 -14.33 14.64
N GLY A 90 26.10 -13.13 14.30
CA GLY A 90 27.07 -12.94 13.23
C GLY A 90 28.40 -13.64 13.49
N ALA A 91 28.91 -13.61 14.73
CA ALA A 91 30.11 -14.34 15.12
C ALA A 91 29.93 -15.85 14.96
N ARG A 92 28.77 -16.39 15.32
CA ARG A 92 28.45 -17.81 15.13
C ARG A 92 28.39 -18.19 13.65
N GLN A 93 27.75 -17.36 12.83
CA GLN A 93 27.67 -17.58 11.39
C GLN A 93 29.05 -17.59 10.71
N ILE A 94 29.96 -16.70 11.12
CA ILE A 94 31.35 -16.69 10.65
C ILE A 94 32.07 -17.99 11.05
N LEU A 95 31.87 -18.48 12.28
CA LEU A 95 32.45 -19.73 12.74
C LEU A 95 31.90 -20.92 11.96
N ASP A 96 30.58 -21.00 11.77
CA ASP A 96 29.94 -22.06 10.99
C ASP A 96 30.49 -22.08 9.55
N PHE A 97 30.67 -20.90 8.93
CA PHE A 97 31.33 -20.76 7.63
C PHE A 97 32.80 -21.23 7.64
N ALA A 98 33.58 -20.84 8.66
CA ALA A 98 34.99 -21.24 8.76
C ALA A 98 35.17 -22.77 8.93
N PHE A 99 34.20 -23.44 9.56
CA PHE A 99 34.25 -24.88 9.86
C PHE A 99 33.46 -25.77 8.89
N GLY A 100 32.89 -25.22 7.80
CA GLY A 100 32.17 -26.05 6.82
C GLY A 100 30.74 -26.43 7.22
N ASN A 101 30.19 -25.83 8.28
CA ASN A 101 28.92 -26.22 8.89
C ASN A 101 27.73 -25.42 8.34
N PHE A 102 27.56 -25.35 7.01
CA PHE A 102 26.58 -24.48 6.36
C PHE A 102 25.81 -25.19 5.24
N THR A 103 24.99 -26.20 5.58
CA THR A 103 24.16 -26.90 4.58
C THR A 103 22.94 -26.09 4.12
N ARG A 104 22.56 -25.05 4.87
CA ARG A 104 21.44 -24.15 4.59
C ARG A 104 21.61 -22.85 5.39
N VAL A 105 21.22 -21.70 4.85
CA VAL A 105 21.05 -20.48 5.66
C VAL A 105 19.86 -20.74 6.57
N GLU A 106 20.13 -21.06 7.84
CA GLU A 106 19.09 -21.02 8.86
C GLU A 106 18.55 -19.59 8.99
N LYS A 107 17.31 -19.47 9.51
CA LYS A 107 16.66 -18.18 9.70
C LYS A 107 17.42 -17.38 10.76
N HIS A 108 18.40 -16.60 10.34
CA HIS A 108 19.30 -15.84 11.20
C HIS A 108 18.79 -14.42 11.49
N ALA A 109 17.86 -13.92 10.67
CA ALA A 109 17.13 -12.69 10.91
C ALA A 109 15.68 -12.82 10.40
N THR A 110 14.73 -12.24 11.14
CA THR A 110 13.37 -12.03 10.64
C THR A 110 13.25 -10.56 10.29
N VAL A 111 12.87 -10.25 9.04
CA VAL A 111 12.59 -8.88 8.64
C VAL A 111 11.28 -8.46 9.30
N GLN A 112 11.37 -7.52 10.23
CA GLN A 112 10.24 -6.91 10.91
C GLN A 112 9.77 -5.68 10.14
N ASP A 113 8.49 -5.33 10.24
CA ASP A 113 7.92 -4.19 9.52
C ASP A 113 8.58 -2.86 9.87
N GLU A 114 9.10 -2.73 11.10
CA GLU A 114 9.80 -1.52 11.55
C GLU A 114 10.97 -1.13 10.63
N PHE A 115 11.65 -2.11 10.02
CA PHE A 115 12.74 -1.82 9.07
C PHE A 115 12.23 -1.15 7.80
N CYS A 116 11.02 -1.49 7.35
CA CYS A 116 10.37 -0.83 6.22
C CYS A 116 9.93 0.59 6.62
N LYS A 117 9.33 0.73 7.80
CA LYS A 117 8.78 2.00 8.32
C LYS A 117 9.84 3.08 8.54
N GLN A 118 11.05 2.70 8.93
CA GLN A 118 12.20 3.61 9.07
C GLN A 118 12.52 4.42 7.80
N CYS A 119 12.09 3.96 6.62
CA CYS A 119 12.20 4.71 5.37
C CYS A 119 10.83 5.13 4.84
N HIS A 120 9.87 4.19 4.75
CA HIS A 120 8.60 4.39 4.06
C HIS A 120 7.50 5.08 4.89
N GLU A 121 7.72 5.27 6.19
CA GLU A 121 6.85 6.03 7.10
C GLU A 121 7.64 7.07 7.91
N SER A 122 8.84 7.44 7.42
CA SER A 122 9.79 8.31 8.13
C SER A 122 9.53 9.80 7.93
N ASN A 123 8.63 10.17 7.03
CA ASN A 123 8.43 11.55 6.53
C ASN A 123 9.69 12.18 5.94
N ASN A 124 10.68 11.36 5.57
CA ASN A 124 11.88 11.83 4.90
C ASN A 124 11.65 11.86 3.37
N PRO A 125 11.71 13.02 2.71
CA PRO A 125 11.46 13.14 1.28
C PRO A 125 12.48 12.41 0.40
N LYS A 126 13.60 11.94 0.99
CA LYS A 126 14.56 11.07 0.30
C LYS A 126 13.95 9.71 -0.08
N TRP A 127 12.96 9.24 0.68
CA TRP A 127 12.36 7.92 0.52
C TRP A 127 10.91 8.03 0.07
N VAL A 128 10.44 7.04 -0.69
CA VAL A 128 9.03 6.91 -1.06
C VAL A 128 8.21 6.73 0.23
N GLN A 129 7.29 7.65 0.51
CA GLN A 129 6.40 7.55 1.66
C GLN A 129 5.10 6.83 1.25
N VAL A 130 4.61 5.93 2.11
CA VAL A 130 3.42 5.11 1.78
C VAL A 130 2.30 5.22 2.81
N ALA A 131 2.58 5.73 4.02
CA ALA A 131 1.60 5.82 5.11
C ALA A 131 0.28 6.52 4.69
N ALA A 132 0.39 7.63 3.94
CA ALA A 132 -0.76 8.43 3.52
C ALA A 132 -1.56 7.82 2.35
N THR A 133 -1.11 6.69 1.76
CA THR A 133 -1.82 6.08 0.65
C THR A 133 -3.05 5.30 1.13
N ALA A 134 -4.13 5.35 0.36
CA ALA A 134 -5.43 4.76 0.69
C ALA A 134 -5.31 3.28 1.11
N GLY A 135 -4.54 2.51 0.34
CA GLY A 135 -4.32 1.09 0.56
C GLY A 135 -3.53 0.77 1.81
N HIS A 136 -2.37 1.43 1.99
CA HIS A 136 -1.53 1.18 3.15
C HIS A 136 -2.18 1.67 4.45
N ARG A 137 -2.93 2.77 4.44
CA ARG A 137 -3.68 3.24 5.60
C ARG A 137 -4.66 2.17 6.11
N VAL A 138 -5.46 1.59 5.21
CA VAL A 138 -6.39 0.52 5.60
C VAL A 138 -5.64 -0.74 6.01
N HIS A 139 -4.67 -1.22 5.23
CA HIS A 139 -4.07 -2.54 5.48
C HIS A 139 -3.00 -2.53 6.58
N SER A 140 -2.09 -1.55 6.58
CA SER A 140 -0.98 -1.44 7.53
C SER A 140 -1.42 -0.79 8.85
N GLU A 141 -2.14 0.33 8.80
CA GLU A 141 -2.48 1.09 10.02
C GLU A 141 -3.75 0.56 10.70
N GLU A 142 -4.86 0.44 9.96
CA GLU A 142 -6.14 0.01 10.55
C GLU A 142 -6.19 -1.50 10.81
N GLN A 143 -5.74 -2.32 9.86
CA GLN A 143 -5.81 -3.78 9.94
C GLN A 143 -4.51 -4.45 10.45
N ASN A 144 -3.44 -3.69 10.67
CA ASN A 144 -2.15 -4.20 11.18
C ASN A 144 -1.57 -5.37 10.34
N VAL A 145 -1.80 -5.36 9.03
CA VAL A 145 -1.22 -6.33 8.10
C VAL A 145 0.26 -6.03 7.91
N ALA A 146 1.11 -7.00 8.22
CA ALA A 146 2.54 -6.85 8.08
C ALA A 146 2.95 -6.59 6.63
N CYS A 147 3.92 -5.70 6.40
CA CYS A 147 4.41 -5.31 5.06
C CYS A 147 4.83 -6.54 4.27
N THR A 148 5.49 -7.49 4.96
CA THR A 148 6.00 -8.76 4.39
C THR A 148 4.92 -9.75 3.97
N LYS A 149 3.63 -9.49 4.26
CA LYS A 149 2.51 -10.30 3.77
C LYS A 149 2.16 -9.99 2.33
N CYS A 150 2.41 -8.76 1.89
CA CYS A 150 2.17 -8.34 0.51
C CYS A 150 3.48 -8.12 -0.26
N HIS A 151 4.46 -7.51 0.39
CA HIS A 151 5.80 -7.28 -0.14
C HIS A 151 6.76 -8.40 0.27
N SER A 152 7.82 -8.64 -0.49
CA SER A 152 8.83 -9.66 -0.14
C SER A 152 8.25 -11.07 0.02
N VAL A 153 7.14 -11.37 -0.67
CA VAL A 153 6.47 -12.68 -0.64
C VAL A 153 7.30 -13.79 -1.28
N SER A 154 8.32 -13.41 -2.04
CA SER A 154 9.38 -14.28 -2.51
C SER A 154 10.73 -13.61 -2.29
N LEU A 155 11.78 -14.41 -2.32
CA LEU A 155 13.13 -14.01 -1.94
C LEU A 155 13.59 -12.73 -2.69
N HIS A 156 13.73 -11.65 -1.93
CA HIS A 156 14.07 -10.28 -2.37
C HIS A 156 13.24 -9.74 -3.55
N ARG A 157 11.99 -10.18 -3.69
CA ARG A 157 11.00 -9.58 -4.61
C ARG A 157 10.02 -8.72 -3.83
N PHE A 158 10.26 -7.41 -3.82
CA PHE A 158 9.53 -6.47 -2.99
C PHE A 158 8.19 -6.05 -3.58
N GLU A 159 8.05 -6.01 -4.91
CA GLU A 159 6.77 -5.65 -5.53
C GLU A 159 5.75 -6.79 -5.36
N PRO A 160 4.56 -6.50 -4.79
CA PRO A 160 3.52 -7.50 -4.61
C PRO A 160 3.02 -8.03 -5.96
N PRO A 161 2.85 -9.35 -6.13
CA PRO A 161 2.27 -9.89 -7.36
C PRO A 161 0.80 -9.48 -7.48
N ALA A 162 0.29 -9.30 -8.70
CA ALA A 162 -1.11 -8.93 -8.94
C ALA A 162 -2.15 -9.75 -8.14
N PRO A 163 -2.09 -11.10 -8.07
CA PRO A 163 -3.09 -11.87 -7.32
C PRO A 163 -2.92 -11.84 -5.78
N ILE A 164 -2.03 -11.00 -5.23
CA ILE A 164 -1.79 -10.95 -3.78
C ILE A 164 -3.04 -10.60 -2.99
N CYS A 165 -3.94 -9.79 -3.56
CA CYS A 165 -5.19 -9.37 -2.94
C CYS A 165 -6.09 -10.58 -2.64
N ASN A 166 -6.15 -11.56 -3.54
CA ASN A 166 -6.99 -12.75 -3.43
C ASN A 166 -6.55 -13.71 -2.30
N VAL A 167 -5.33 -13.55 -1.76
CA VAL A 167 -4.89 -14.33 -0.60
C VAL A 167 -5.77 -14.07 0.62
N CYS A 168 -6.30 -12.85 0.75
CA CYS A 168 -7.23 -12.47 1.81
C CYS A 168 -8.64 -12.21 1.29
N HIS A 169 -8.77 -11.63 0.09
CA HIS A 169 -10.04 -11.26 -0.54
C HIS A 169 -10.50 -12.30 -1.57
N ALA A 170 -10.48 -13.58 -1.21
CA ALA A 170 -10.79 -14.68 -2.12
C ALA A 170 -12.21 -14.64 -2.70
N GLU A 171 -13.15 -14.00 -2.00
CA GLU A 171 -14.56 -13.86 -2.40
C GLU A 171 -14.84 -12.57 -3.19
N GLN A 172 -13.81 -11.74 -3.47
CA GLN A 172 -13.97 -10.43 -4.11
C GLN A 172 -13.61 -10.49 -5.61
N GLU A 173 -14.17 -11.45 -6.32
CA GLU A 173 -14.04 -11.54 -7.78
C GLU A 173 -14.99 -10.57 -8.47
N VAL A 174 -14.68 -10.18 -9.71
CA VAL A 174 -15.55 -9.29 -10.49
C VAL A 174 -16.50 -10.16 -11.31
N GLU A 175 -17.79 -10.16 -10.92
CA GLU A 175 -18.84 -10.98 -11.55
C GLU A 175 -19.31 -10.43 -12.90
N VAL A 176 -18.91 -9.20 -13.24
CA VAL A 176 -19.22 -8.59 -14.53
C VAL A 176 -18.30 -9.15 -15.61
N SER A 177 -18.83 -10.04 -16.45
CA SER A 177 -18.10 -10.73 -17.55
C SER A 177 -17.13 -9.86 -18.37
N GLY A 178 -17.47 -8.62 -18.70
CA GLY A 178 -16.58 -7.71 -19.46
C GLY A 178 -15.42 -7.11 -18.67
N MET A 179 -15.38 -7.31 -17.36
CA MET A 179 -14.37 -6.79 -16.44
C MET A 179 -13.74 -7.89 -15.56
N ALA A 180 -14.12 -9.16 -15.74
CA ALA A 180 -13.73 -10.27 -14.86
C ALA A 180 -12.20 -10.44 -14.74
N ASP A 181 -11.46 -10.21 -15.83
CA ASP A 181 -10.00 -10.36 -15.87
C ASP A 181 -9.24 -9.08 -15.45
N MET A 182 -9.95 -8.03 -15.01
CA MET A 182 -9.30 -6.78 -14.61
C MET A 182 -8.58 -6.94 -13.28
N HIS A 183 -7.40 -6.31 -13.19
CA HIS A 183 -6.66 -6.26 -11.94
C HIS A 183 -7.37 -5.35 -10.93
N CYS A 184 -7.38 -5.70 -9.64
CA CYS A 184 -8.11 -4.94 -8.60
C CYS A 184 -7.71 -3.45 -8.58
N GLN A 185 -6.44 -3.16 -8.85
CA GLN A 185 -5.91 -1.79 -8.83
C GLN A 185 -6.36 -0.93 -10.02
N THR A 186 -7.00 -1.52 -11.03
CA THR A 186 -7.65 -0.77 -12.11
C THR A 186 -8.78 0.10 -11.58
N CYS A 187 -9.49 -0.38 -10.54
CA CYS A 187 -10.57 0.37 -9.89
C CYS A 187 -10.15 0.90 -8.51
N HIS A 188 -9.47 0.06 -7.71
CA HIS A 188 -9.02 0.39 -6.36
C HIS A 188 -7.63 1.00 -6.38
N GLN A 189 -7.55 2.34 -6.39
CA GLN A 189 -6.27 3.05 -6.44
C GLN A 189 -5.53 2.95 -5.09
N PHE A 190 -4.82 1.84 -4.88
CA PHE A 190 -4.15 1.50 -3.62
C PHE A 190 -3.13 2.56 -3.18
N LEU A 191 -2.46 3.20 -4.14
CA LEU A 191 -1.45 4.22 -3.89
C LEU A 191 -1.98 5.66 -3.94
N ALA A 192 -3.30 5.86 -4.09
CA ALA A 192 -3.86 7.22 -4.09
C ALA A 192 -3.72 7.86 -2.71
N GLU A 193 -3.25 9.09 -2.66
CA GLU A 193 -3.17 9.90 -1.44
C GLU A 193 -4.54 10.50 -1.11
N ASP A 194 -4.87 10.60 0.18
CA ASP A 194 -6.09 11.22 0.70
C ASP A 194 -7.41 10.73 0.08
N ALA A 195 -7.40 9.52 -0.47
CA ALA A 195 -8.53 8.90 -1.15
C ALA A 195 -9.10 7.71 -0.36
N SER A 196 -10.37 7.42 -0.59
CA SER A 196 -10.95 6.13 -0.21
C SER A 196 -10.45 5.04 -1.15
N LEU A 197 -10.39 3.79 -0.68
CA LEU A 197 -10.20 2.62 -1.55
C LEU A 197 -11.42 2.35 -2.43
N VAL A 198 -12.58 2.96 -2.15
CA VAL A 198 -13.75 2.88 -3.02
C VAL A 198 -13.46 3.60 -4.35
N PRO A 199 -13.69 2.96 -5.51
CA PRO A 199 -13.41 3.54 -6.82
C PRO A 199 -14.12 4.87 -7.04
N THR A 200 -13.39 5.87 -7.52
CA THR A 200 -13.97 7.18 -7.82
C THR A 200 -14.79 7.15 -9.11
N ARG A 201 -15.69 8.13 -9.30
CA ARG A 201 -16.40 8.32 -10.58
C ARG A 201 -15.43 8.38 -11.78
N LYS A 202 -14.27 9.03 -11.60
CA LYS A 202 -13.23 9.09 -12.62
C LYS A 202 -12.69 7.71 -13.00
N ALA A 203 -12.42 6.84 -12.01
CA ALA A 203 -11.91 5.49 -12.27
C ALA A 203 -12.84 4.68 -13.19
N CYS A 204 -14.17 4.84 -13.01
CA CYS A 204 -15.14 4.22 -13.90
C CYS A 204 -15.11 4.83 -15.32
N LEU A 205 -15.10 6.17 -15.41
CA LEU A 205 -15.23 6.88 -16.69
C LEU A 205 -13.99 6.81 -17.57
N ASP A 206 -12.81 6.49 -17.01
CA ASP A 206 -11.58 6.31 -17.78
C ASP A 206 -11.72 5.18 -18.81
N CYS A 207 -12.58 4.17 -18.54
CA CYS A 207 -12.96 3.13 -19.50
C CYS A 207 -14.38 3.32 -20.06
N HIS A 208 -15.35 3.76 -19.26
CA HIS A 208 -16.74 3.97 -19.67
C HIS A 208 -16.96 5.32 -20.40
N GLN A 209 -16.10 5.64 -21.37
CA GLN A 209 -16.09 6.93 -22.07
C GLN A 209 -17.35 7.18 -22.93
N SER A 210 -18.10 6.14 -23.30
CA SER A 210 -19.39 6.32 -23.99
C SER A 210 -20.44 7.01 -23.12
N LEU A 211 -20.33 6.88 -21.80
CA LEU A 211 -21.19 7.60 -20.83
C LEU A 211 -20.87 9.10 -20.80
N THR A 212 -19.68 9.52 -21.24
CA THR A 212 -19.28 10.94 -21.24
C THR A 212 -19.49 11.64 -22.57
N THR A 213 -19.74 10.90 -23.66
CA THR A 213 -19.64 11.46 -25.03
C THR A 213 -20.92 11.43 -25.85
N VAL A 214 -21.85 10.47 -25.66
CA VAL A 214 -22.98 10.33 -26.61
C VAL A 214 -24.34 9.92 -25.99
N ALA A 215 -24.39 9.26 -24.83
CA ALA A 215 -25.64 8.59 -24.40
C ALA A 215 -26.27 9.08 -23.09
N VAL A 216 -25.59 9.94 -22.32
CA VAL A 216 -26.03 10.28 -20.97
C VAL A 216 -25.84 11.77 -20.72
N ASN A 217 -26.95 12.49 -20.52
CA ASN A 217 -26.92 13.85 -20.01
C ASN A 217 -26.90 13.75 -18.49
N TRP A 218 -25.85 14.28 -17.84
CA TRP A 218 -25.81 14.50 -16.39
C TRP A 218 -26.05 15.99 -16.12
N PRO A 219 -27.32 16.43 -15.99
CA PRO A 219 -27.61 17.79 -15.58
C PRO A 219 -26.88 18.10 -14.27
N ALA A 220 -26.18 19.22 -14.20
CA ALA A 220 -25.47 19.62 -12.98
C ALA A 220 -26.42 19.83 -11.79
N ASP A 221 -27.67 20.14 -12.08
CA ASP A 221 -28.79 20.29 -11.16
C ASP A 221 -29.61 18.99 -10.97
N ALA A 222 -29.16 17.87 -11.54
CA ALA A 222 -29.84 16.59 -11.34
C ALA A 222 -29.82 16.25 -9.83
N PRO A 223 -30.96 15.87 -9.25
CA PRO A 223 -31.05 15.63 -7.81
C PRO A 223 -30.21 14.45 -7.32
N MET A 224 -29.73 13.58 -8.21
CA MET A 224 -29.00 12.36 -7.90
C MET A 224 -27.60 12.37 -8.52
N GLN A 225 -26.68 13.10 -7.88
CA GLN A 225 -25.25 13.18 -8.24
C GLN A 225 -24.38 12.18 -7.47
N PHE A 226 -24.86 10.95 -7.28
CA PHE A 226 -24.16 9.93 -6.51
C PHE A 226 -22.86 9.42 -7.20
N PRO A 227 -21.85 9.01 -6.44
CA PRO A 227 -20.81 8.09 -6.90
C PRO A 227 -21.41 6.87 -7.62
N CYS A 228 -20.72 6.37 -8.64
CA CYS A 228 -21.18 5.18 -9.39
C CYS A 228 -21.34 3.96 -8.48
N SER A 229 -20.48 3.85 -7.45
CA SER A 229 -20.44 2.78 -6.46
C SER A 229 -21.68 2.70 -5.57
N ASP A 230 -22.45 3.78 -5.45
CA ASP A 230 -23.65 3.80 -4.61
C ASP A 230 -24.78 2.96 -5.25
N CYS A 231 -24.70 2.75 -6.56
CA CYS A 231 -25.67 1.96 -7.30
C CYS A 231 -25.06 0.70 -7.91
N HIS A 232 -23.85 0.79 -8.47
CA HIS A 232 -23.19 -0.31 -9.17
C HIS A 232 -22.18 -1.02 -8.28
N GLN A 233 -22.29 -2.36 -8.22
CA GLN A 233 -21.36 -3.22 -7.49
C GLN A 233 -20.80 -4.31 -8.42
N PRO A 234 -19.64 -4.06 -9.07
CA PRO A 234 -19.04 -5.01 -10.02
C PRO A 234 -18.68 -6.38 -9.44
N HIS A 235 -18.50 -6.48 -8.12
CA HIS A 235 -18.27 -7.74 -7.41
C HIS A 235 -19.54 -8.59 -7.22
N GLU A 236 -20.72 -8.06 -7.54
CA GLU A 236 -21.99 -8.78 -7.42
C GLU A 236 -22.65 -8.97 -8.78
N GLN A 237 -22.94 -7.87 -9.49
CA GLN A 237 -23.62 -7.91 -10.80
C GLN A 237 -23.45 -6.60 -11.58
N ALA A 238 -23.72 -6.69 -12.89
CA ALA A 238 -23.58 -5.53 -13.80
C ALA A 238 -24.68 -4.47 -13.61
N LYS A 239 -25.87 -4.87 -13.19
CA LYS A 239 -27.01 -3.96 -12.97
C LYS A 239 -26.93 -3.30 -11.59
N PRO A 240 -27.50 -2.10 -11.41
CA PRO A 240 -27.62 -1.51 -10.09
C PRO A 240 -28.23 -2.50 -9.10
N VAL A 241 -27.60 -2.67 -7.94
CA VAL A 241 -28.03 -3.62 -6.89
C VAL A 241 -28.93 -2.98 -5.84
N VAL A 242 -29.17 -1.68 -5.96
CA VAL A 242 -29.93 -0.90 -4.97
C VAL A 242 -31.38 -0.73 -5.38
N GLU A 243 -32.28 -1.06 -4.45
CA GLU A 243 -33.70 -0.74 -4.56
C GLU A 243 -33.91 0.75 -4.31
N CYS A 244 -34.65 1.44 -5.18
CA CYS A 244 -34.83 2.89 -5.07
C CYS A 244 -35.38 3.33 -3.70
N GLN A 245 -36.21 2.47 -3.09
CA GLN A 245 -36.86 2.71 -1.80
C GLN A 245 -35.93 2.55 -0.59
N SER A 246 -34.70 2.05 -0.76
CA SER A 246 -33.72 2.02 0.33
C SER A 246 -33.26 3.42 0.72
N CYS A 247 -33.37 4.39 -0.19
CA CYS A 247 -33.01 5.78 0.04
C CYS A 247 -34.20 6.72 -0.11
N HIS A 248 -35.14 6.41 -1.01
CA HIS A 248 -36.27 7.30 -1.31
C HIS A 248 -37.58 6.84 -0.68
N SER A 249 -38.35 7.79 -0.17
CA SER A 249 -39.74 7.57 0.22
C SER A 249 -40.68 8.11 -0.85
N VAL A 250 -41.70 7.33 -1.21
CA VAL A 250 -42.67 7.70 -2.26
C VAL A 250 -44.06 7.83 -1.68
N SER A 251 -44.79 8.85 -2.11
CA SER A 251 -46.19 9.07 -1.71
C SER A 251 -47.04 9.58 -2.88
N GLY A 252 -48.29 9.94 -2.61
CA GLY A 252 -49.22 10.44 -3.63
C GLY A 252 -49.53 9.38 -4.68
N LEU A 253 -49.45 9.76 -5.97
CA LEU A 253 -49.82 8.87 -7.06
C LEU A 253 -48.86 7.69 -7.28
N HIS A 254 -47.65 7.70 -6.71
CA HIS A 254 -46.80 6.51 -6.67
C HIS A 254 -47.50 5.32 -5.99
N GLN A 255 -48.37 5.61 -5.01
CA GLN A 255 -49.11 4.61 -4.25
C GLN A 255 -50.50 4.30 -4.84
N ALA A 256 -50.82 4.85 -6.03
CA ALA A 256 -52.15 4.75 -6.60
C ALA A 256 -52.22 3.77 -7.79
N GLY A 257 -53.09 2.76 -7.67
CA GLY A 257 -53.41 1.84 -8.75
C GLY A 257 -52.18 1.11 -9.29
N ALA A 258 -52.03 1.09 -10.62
CA ALA A 258 -50.93 0.39 -11.29
C ALA A 258 -49.54 0.96 -10.99
N HIS A 259 -49.43 2.22 -10.53
CA HIS A 259 -48.15 2.85 -10.22
C HIS A 259 -47.40 2.14 -9.07
N VAL A 260 -48.13 1.52 -8.13
CA VAL A 260 -47.54 0.77 -7.01
C VAL A 260 -46.68 -0.40 -7.50
N ALA A 261 -47.11 -1.04 -8.60
CA ALA A 261 -46.44 -2.20 -9.17
C ALA A 261 -45.47 -1.84 -10.31
N SER A 262 -45.46 -0.57 -10.75
CA SER A 262 -44.57 -0.10 -11.80
C SER A 262 -43.15 0.04 -11.25
N GLN A 263 -42.17 -0.46 -12.01
CA GLN A 263 -40.77 -0.23 -11.70
C GLN A 263 -40.44 1.27 -11.82
N CYS A 264 -39.68 1.82 -10.88
CA CYS A 264 -39.31 3.24 -10.86
C CYS A 264 -38.66 3.69 -12.18
N GLN A 265 -37.87 2.80 -12.80
CA GLN A 265 -37.14 3.06 -14.04
C GLN A 265 -38.05 3.22 -15.27
N THR A 266 -39.34 2.86 -15.16
CA THR A 266 -40.34 3.12 -16.20
C THR A 266 -40.48 4.61 -16.46
N CYS A 267 -40.43 5.42 -15.40
CA CYS A 267 -40.59 6.87 -15.46
C CYS A 267 -39.29 7.63 -15.17
N HIS A 268 -38.47 7.11 -14.25
CA HIS A 268 -37.18 7.70 -13.87
C HIS A 268 -36.04 7.02 -14.63
N GLN A 269 -35.61 7.61 -15.73
CA GLN A 269 -34.52 7.04 -16.50
C GLN A 269 -33.19 7.17 -15.72
N PRO A 270 -32.47 6.06 -15.48
CA PRO A 270 -31.17 6.10 -14.83
C PRO A 270 -30.20 7.01 -15.58
N HIS A 271 -29.33 7.69 -14.83
CA HIS A 271 -28.33 8.60 -15.35
C HIS A 271 -28.87 9.86 -16.06
N SER A 272 -30.17 10.06 -16.22
CA SER A 272 -30.74 11.38 -16.54
C SER A 272 -31.51 11.95 -15.34
N TRP A 273 -32.11 11.06 -14.53
CA TRP A 273 -32.77 11.35 -13.25
C TRP A 273 -33.83 12.47 -13.32
N GLN A 274 -34.34 12.71 -14.53
CA GLN A 274 -35.47 13.58 -14.81
C GLN A 274 -36.67 12.70 -15.11
N VAL A 275 -37.81 12.98 -14.47
CA VAL A 275 -39.08 12.36 -14.87
C VAL A 275 -39.41 12.90 -16.26
N ALA A 276 -39.46 11.98 -17.21
CA ALA A 276 -39.63 12.31 -18.62
C ALA A 276 -40.96 13.08 -18.86
N PRO A 277 -41.03 13.89 -19.93
CA PRO A 277 -42.14 14.80 -20.20
C PRO A 277 -43.50 14.09 -20.31
N ARG A 278 -44.58 14.87 -20.40
CA ARG A 278 -45.99 14.46 -20.53
C ARG A 278 -46.20 13.16 -21.35
N ASP A 279 -45.43 13.00 -22.43
CA ASP A 279 -45.41 11.81 -23.29
C ASP A 279 -45.26 10.49 -22.52
N THR A 280 -44.47 10.46 -21.45
CA THR A 280 -44.28 9.29 -20.58
C THR A 280 -45.59 8.88 -19.92
N CYS A 281 -46.35 9.84 -19.40
CA CYS A 281 -47.66 9.58 -18.82
C CYS A 281 -48.64 9.06 -19.87
N LEU A 282 -48.58 9.62 -21.08
CA LEU A 282 -49.46 9.27 -22.20
C LEU A 282 -49.20 7.87 -22.77
N THR A 283 -48.04 7.24 -22.48
CA THR A 283 -47.78 5.85 -22.88
C THR A 283 -48.80 4.87 -22.28
N CYS A 284 -49.28 5.14 -21.06
CA CYS A 284 -50.31 4.35 -20.38
C CYS A 284 -51.67 5.07 -20.32
N HIS A 285 -51.66 6.41 -20.23
CA HIS A 285 -52.87 7.24 -20.18
C HIS A 285 -53.28 7.76 -21.57
N THR A 286 -53.43 6.86 -22.53
CA THR A 286 -53.70 7.18 -23.94
C THR A 286 -55.02 7.94 -24.16
N SER A 287 -55.97 7.86 -23.23
CA SER A 287 -57.23 8.62 -23.29
C SER A 287 -57.10 10.08 -22.87
N GLN A 288 -55.98 10.49 -22.27
CA GLN A 288 -55.81 11.79 -21.64
C GLN A 288 -55.06 12.79 -22.52
N THR A 289 -54.92 12.53 -23.83
CA THR A 289 -54.17 13.39 -24.77
C THR A 289 -54.68 14.82 -24.77
N ASP A 290 -55.99 15.02 -24.78
CA ASP A 290 -56.64 16.35 -24.87
C ASP A 290 -56.84 17.02 -23.50
N HIS A 291 -56.46 16.36 -22.40
CA HIS A 291 -56.62 16.90 -21.05
C HIS A 291 -55.51 17.89 -20.72
N TYR A 292 -55.78 19.19 -20.83
CA TYR A 292 -54.80 20.27 -20.64
C TYR A 292 -53.49 20.02 -21.42
N PRO A 293 -53.53 20.02 -22.76
CA PRO A 293 -52.46 19.50 -23.61
C PRO A 293 -51.11 20.21 -23.41
N ASP A 294 -51.15 21.50 -23.07
CA ASP A 294 -49.95 22.33 -22.92
C ASP A 294 -49.31 22.25 -21.52
N ASN A 295 -49.92 21.53 -20.57
CA ASN A 295 -49.45 21.46 -19.19
C ASN A 295 -48.82 20.10 -18.86
N ALA A 296 -47.76 20.13 -18.04
CA ALA A 296 -47.20 18.94 -17.43
C ALA A 296 -48.19 18.34 -16.42
N CYS A 297 -48.36 17.02 -16.44
CA CYS A 297 -49.26 16.31 -15.53
C CYS A 297 -48.91 16.60 -14.06
N SER A 298 -47.62 16.70 -13.74
CA SER A 298 -47.09 16.94 -12.39
C SER A 298 -47.53 18.26 -11.74
N LEU A 299 -48.01 19.24 -12.52
CA LEU A 299 -48.53 20.51 -11.99
C LEU A 299 -49.81 20.33 -11.16
N CYS A 300 -50.62 19.33 -11.50
CA CYS A 300 -51.89 19.04 -10.82
C CYS A 300 -51.90 17.63 -10.19
N HIS A 301 -51.13 16.70 -10.75
CA HIS A 301 -51.00 15.32 -10.31
C HIS A 301 -49.72 15.14 -9.49
N SER A 302 -49.86 15.04 -8.18
CA SER A 302 -48.70 15.02 -7.27
C SER A 302 -48.03 13.64 -7.21
N PHE A 303 -46.71 13.63 -7.42
CA PHE A 303 -45.81 12.50 -7.25
C PHE A 303 -44.68 12.89 -6.27
N PRO A 304 -44.97 13.13 -4.98
CA PRO A 304 -43.92 13.47 -4.03
C PRO A 304 -42.99 12.27 -3.84
N GLY A 305 -41.70 12.55 -3.96
CA GLY A 305 -40.61 11.66 -3.55
C GLY A 305 -39.54 12.50 -2.88
N GLU A 306 -39.09 12.06 -1.71
CA GLU A 306 -37.87 12.55 -1.04
C GLU A 306 -36.79 11.48 -1.16
#